data_AF-A0A975C7D2-F1
#
_entry.id   AF-A0A975C7D2-F1
#
_cell.length_a   1.000
_cell.length_b   1.000
_cell.length_c   1.000
_cell.angle_alpha   90.00
_cell.angle_beta   90.00
_cell.angle_gamma   90.00
#
_symmetry.space_group_name_H-M   'P 1'
#
loop_
_entity.id
_entity.type
_entity.pdbx_description
1 polymer ?
#
loop_
_entity_poly.entity_id
_entity_poly.type
_entity_poly.pdbx_seq_one_letter_code
_entity_poly.pdbx_strand_id
1 'polypeptide(L)'
;MNVHQPIPDAPVEEEDFFDMANLRPKTTGLPMTVWVSHRGHARHDARIKVCQTPGDRMGVDDLAVVGIRPEPSLIEGALDAANLKLVQQWISLNAETLIGYWDGEIDTADMIQGLQRL
;
A
#
# COMPACT_ATOMS: atom_id res chain seq x y z
N MET A 1 31.26 13.59 -10.19
CA MET A 1 30.17 12.78 -9.62
C MET A 1 29.70 13.50 -8.38
N ASN A 2 28.58 14.23 -8.47
CA ASN A 2 28.02 14.88 -7.29
C ASN A 2 27.22 13.83 -6.53
N VAL A 3 27.79 13.39 -5.41
CA VAL A 3 27.09 12.62 -4.39
C VAL A 3 25.97 13.51 -3.84
N HIS A 4 24.74 13.00 -3.89
CA HIS A 4 23.58 13.65 -3.29
C HIS A 4 23.85 13.80 -1.80
N GLN A 5 24.18 15.01 -1.35
CA GLN A 5 24.16 15.29 0.08
C GLN A 5 22.69 15.33 0.52
N PRO A 6 22.31 14.70 1.65
CA PRO A 6 20.98 14.85 2.19
C PRO A 6 20.79 16.30 2.66
N ILE A 7 19.62 16.89 2.36
CA ILE A 7 19.28 18.24 2.80
C ILE A 7 18.96 18.17 4.31
N PRO A 8 19.59 18.99 5.17
CA PRO A 8 19.57 18.79 6.63
C PRO A 8 18.21 18.93 7.34
N ASP A 9 17.17 19.42 6.65
CA ASP A 9 15.87 19.78 7.22
C ASP A 9 14.67 19.32 6.36
N ALA A 10 14.76 18.17 5.71
CA ALA A 10 13.58 17.57 5.07
C ALA A 10 12.58 17.11 6.16
N PRO A 11 11.29 17.48 6.09
CA PRO A 11 10.29 17.03 7.04
C PRO A 11 10.14 15.50 7.01
N VAL A 12 9.67 14.96 8.14
CA VAL A 12 9.54 13.54 8.48
C VAL A 12 8.99 12.70 7.32
N GLU A 13 9.79 11.71 6.89
CA GLU A 13 9.48 10.68 5.89
C GLU A 13 8.97 11.29 4.57
N GLU A 14 9.90 11.64 3.66
CA GLU A 14 9.57 11.60 2.23
C GLU A 14 9.10 10.16 1.97
N GLU A 15 7.78 9.95 1.92
CA GLU A 15 7.22 8.67 1.51
C GLU A 15 7.74 8.45 0.08
N ASP A 16 8.74 7.57 -0.07
CA ASP A 16 9.31 7.23 -1.36
C ASP A 16 8.26 6.46 -2.16
N PHE A 17 7.31 7.20 -2.76
CA PHE A 17 6.28 6.68 -3.64
C PHE A 17 6.88 5.90 -4.82
N PHE A 18 8.16 6.17 -5.13
CA PHE A 18 8.96 5.43 -6.11
C PHE A 18 9.29 4.00 -5.68
N ASP A 19 9.25 3.69 -4.40
CA ASP A 19 9.51 2.35 -3.84
C ASP A 19 8.22 1.50 -3.70
N MET A 20 7.08 2.03 -4.14
CA MET A 20 5.79 1.35 -4.06
C MET A 20 5.41 0.66 -5.38
N ALA A 21 4.82 -0.53 -5.28
CA ALA A 21 4.15 -1.19 -6.38
C ALA A 21 2.68 -0.77 -6.45
N ASN A 22 2.23 -0.41 -7.65
CA ASN A 22 0.85 0.03 -7.90
C ASN A 22 0.03 -1.11 -8.53
N LEU A 23 -0.93 -1.63 -7.77
CA LEU A 23 -1.81 -2.73 -8.15
C LEU A 23 -3.17 -2.17 -8.59
N ARG A 24 -3.44 -2.23 -9.90
CA ARG A 24 -4.71 -1.77 -10.49
C ARG A 24 -5.88 -2.67 -10.09
N PRO A 25 -7.14 -2.19 -10.22
CA PRO A 25 -8.36 -2.99 -10.05
C PRO A 25 -8.32 -4.39 -10.68
N LYS A 26 -7.77 -4.51 -11.89
CA LYS A 26 -7.63 -5.82 -12.58
C LYS A 26 -6.78 -6.85 -11.82
N THR A 27 -5.87 -6.39 -10.97
CA THR A 27 -4.95 -7.23 -10.20
C THR A 27 -5.57 -7.65 -8.88
N THR A 28 -6.30 -6.74 -8.21
CA THR A 28 -6.81 -6.93 -6.84
C THR A 28 -8.29 -7.30 -6.77
N GLY A 29 -9.08 -7.00 -7.78
CA GLY A 29 -10.55 -7.08 -7.73
C GLY A 29 -11.20 -5.90 -7.00
N LEU A 30 -10.42 -4.99 -6.41
CA LEU A 30 -10.92 -3.79 -5.74
C LEU A 30 -11.32 -2.70 -6.76
N PRO A 31 -12.23 -1.78 -6.38
CA PRO A 31 -12.65 -0.71 -7.29
C PRO A 31 -11.62 0.40 -7.47
N MET A 32 -10.48 0.36 -6.78
CA MET A 32 -9.40 1.37 -6.85
C MET A 32 -8.01 0.73 -6.95
N THR A 33 -7.02 1.55 -7.31
CA THR A 33 -5.61 1.17 -7.22
C THR A 33 -5.17 1.03 -5.76
N VAL A 34 -4.38 -0.02 -5.50
CA VAL A 34 -3.69 -0.26 -4.23
C VAL A 34 -2.19 -0.01 -4.41
N TRP A 35 -1.57 0.60 -3.41
CA TRP A 35 -0.15 0.87 -3.34
C TRP A 35 0.42 0.06 -2.18
N VAL A 36 1.43 -0.75 -2.48
CA VAL A 36 2.10 -1.62 -1.51
C VAL A 36 3.59 -1.40 -1.56
N SER A 37 4.27 -1.46 -0.42
CA SER A 37 5.72 -1.30 -0.32
C SER A 37 6.30 -2.40 0.55
N HIS A 38 7.60 -2.62 0.39
CA HIS A 38 8.40 -3.27 1.42
C HIS A 38 8.50 -2.35 2.64
N ARG A 39 8.96 -2.89 3.77
CA ARG A 39 9.19 -2.14 5.00
C ARG A 39 10.25 -1.05 4.84
N GLY A 40 11.35 -1.35 4.15
CA GLY A 40 12.47 -0.40 3.99
C GLY A 40 12.91 0.21 5.33
N HIS A 41 12.90 1.54 5.40
CA HIS A 41 13.23 2.32 6.61
C HIS A 41 12.00 2.75 7.44
N ALA A 42 10.83 2.19 7.18
CA ALA A 42 9.58 2.60 7.82
C ALA A 42 9.62 2.42 9.35
N ARG A 43 9.08 3.42 10.05
CA ARG A 43 8.88 3.41 11.52
C ARG A 43 7.48 2.95 11.93
N HIS A 44 6.57 2.84 10.98
CA HIS A 44 5.20 2.35 11.16
C HIS A 44 5.10 0.85 10.87
N ASP A 45 4.00 0.23 11.30
CA ASP A 45 3.71 -1.16 10.98
C ASP A 45 3.16 -1.33 9.55
N ALA A 46 2.97 -2.57 9.11
CA ALA A 46 2.51 -2.94 7.78
C ALA A 46 1.16 -2.29 7.44
N ARG A 47 1.15 -1.53 6.34
CA ARG A 47 -0.03 -0.81 5.83
C ARG A 47 0.03 -0.76 4.31
N ILE A 48 -1.13 -0.62 3.69
CA ILE A 48 -1.28 -0.29 2.27
C ILE A 48 -1.81 1.13 2.13
N LYS A 49 -1.61 1.72 0.95
CA LYS A 49 -2.38 2.91 0.56
C LYS A 49 -3.33 2.54 -0.55
N VAL A 50 -4.49 3.18 -0.61
CA VAL A 50 -5.49 2.96 -1.65
C VAL A 50 -5.98 4.29 -2.19
N CYS A 51 -6.25 4.35 -3.49
CA CYS A 51 -6.86 5.54 -4.05
C CYS A 51 -8.29 5.71 -3.56
N GLN A 52 -8.66 6.89 -3.08
CA GLN A 52 -10.02 7.13 -2.57
C GLN A 52 -11.03 7.15 -3.72
N THR A 53 -10.62 7.65 -4.88
CA THR A 53 -11.45 7.69 -6.08
C THR A 53 -11.39 6.36 -6.85
N PRO A 54 -12.54 5.72 -7.15
CA PRO A 54 -12.56 4.49 -7.95
C PRO A 54 -11.93 4.65 -9.34
N GLY A 55 -11.37 3.54 -9.84
CA GLY A 55 -10.74 3.40 -11.15
C GLY A 55 -9.23 3.18 -11.10
N ASP A 56 -8.59 3.36 -12.25
CA ASP A 56 -7.15 3.11 -12.47
C ASP A 56 -6.25 4.28 -12.06
N ARG A 57 -6.77 5.25 -11.30
CA ARG A 57 -6.02 6.43 -10.88
C ARG A 57 -4.88 6.05 -9.94
N MET A 58 -3.80 6.83 -10.00
CA MET A 58 -2.59 6.67 -9.20
C MET A 58 -2.10 8.04 -8.72
N GLY A 59 -3.03 8.86 -8.19
CA GLY A 59 -2.69 10.19 -7.67
C GLY A 59 -2.20 10.08 -6.23
N VAL A 60 -1.04 10.66 -5.93
CA VAL A 60 -0.49 10.71 -4.56
C VAL A 60 -1.35 11.57 -3.62
N ASP A 61 -2.10 12.53 -4.18
CA ASP A 61 -3.01 13.42 -3.44
C ASP A 61 -4.38 12.77 -3.11
N ASP A 62 -4.63 11.54 -3.59
CA ASP A 62 -5.93 10.85 -3.49
C ASP A 62 -5.78 9.53 -2.70
N LEU A 63 -5.09 9.54 -1.56
CA LEU A 63 -4.76 8.32 -0.83
C LEU A 63 -5.49 8.22 0.52
N ALA A 64 -5.90 7.00 0.86
CA ALA A 64 -6.23 6.58 2.22
C ALA A 64 -5.27 5.46 2.65
N VAL A 65 -4.92 5.43 3.93
CA VAL A 65 -3.97 4.48 4.50
C VAL A 65 -4.71 3.47 5.35
N VAL A 66 -4.52 2.18 5.06
CA VAL A 66 -5.18 1.07 5.76
C VAL A 66 -4.12 0.13 6.32
N GLY A 67 -4.12 -0.06 7.64
CA GLY A 67 -3.24 -1.01 8.32
C GLY A 67 -3.60 -2.45 7.96
N ILE A 68 -2.60 -3.34 7.96
CA ILE A 68 -2.79 -4.77 7.67
C ILE A 68 -3.03 -5.56 8.97
N ARG A 69 -2.25 -5.28 10.02
CA ARG A 69 -2.28 -5.99 11.31
C ARG A 69 -2.42 -5.00 12.49
N PRO A 70 -2.97 -5.42 13.65
CA PRO A 70 -3.46 -6.77 13.98
C PRO A 70 -4.75 -7.15 13.23
N GLU A 71 -5.56 -6.17 12.85
CA GLU A 71 -6.71 -6.34 11.96
C GLU A 71 -6.78 -5.17 10.97
N PRO A 72 -7.36 -5.37 9.77
CA PRO A 72 -7.43 -4.32 8.77
C PRO A 72 -8.25 -3.11 9.23
N SER A 73 -7.62 -1.94 9.30
CA SER A 73 -8.25 -0.73 9.84
C SER A 73 -7.77 0.53 9.14
N LEU A 74 -8.68 1.49 8.97
CA LEU A 74 -8.34 2.80 8.39
C LEU A 74 -7.49 3.59 9.39
N ILE A 75 -6.30 4.01 8.96
CA ILE A 75 -5.34 4.80 9.74
C ILE A 75 -5.46 6.28 9.40
N GLU A 76 -5.52 6.60 8.10
CA GLU A 76 -5.52 7.97 7.60
C GLU A 76 -6.34 8.08 6.30
N GLY A 77 -6.83 9.28 6.01
CA GLY A 77 -7.66 9.56 4.83
C GLY A 77 -9.11 9.14 5.02
N ALA A 78 -9.85 9.05 3.92
CA ALA A 78 -11.26 8.71 3.94
C ALA A 78 -11.60 7.66 2.88
N LEU A 79 -12.48 6.74 3.25
CA LEU A 79 -13.17 5.82 2.35
C LEU A 79 -14.62 5.76 2.81
N ASP A 80 -15.55 5.64 1.87
CA ASP A 80 -16.92 5.26 2.26
C ASP A 80 -16.93 3.85 2.86
N ALA A 81 -17.98 3.55 3.64
CA ALA A 81 -18.08 2.31 4.38
C ALA A 81 -18.09 1.05 3.48
N ALA A 82 -18.60 1.16 2.25
CA ALA A 82 -18.64 0.02 1.34
C ALA A 82 -17.24 -0.29 0.80
N ASN A 83 -16.52 0.75 0.35
CA ASN A 83 -15.15 0.64 -0.13
C ASN A 83 -14.18 0.21 0.97
N LEU A 84 -14.28 0.78 2.18
CA LEU A 84 -13.47 0.33 3.31
C LEU A 84 -13.67 -1.15 3.60
N LYS A 85 -14.93 -1.62 3.58
CA LYS A 85 -15.24 -3.05 3.80
C LYS A 85 -14.60 -3.95 2.74
N LEU A 86 -14.65 -3.57 1.47
CA LEU A 86 -14.01 -4.33 0.39
C LEU A 86 -12.49 -4.38 0.58
N VAL A 87 -11.87 -3.25 0.92
CA VAL A 87 -10.42 -3.16 1.19
C VAL A 87 -10.04 -4.05 2.38
N GLN A 88 -10.79 -4.00 3.48
CA GLN A 88 -10.55 -4.84 4.66
C GLN A 88 -10.69 -6.33 4.32
N GLN A 89 -11.70 -6.71 3.54
CA GLN A 89 -11.89 -8.10 3.10
C GLN A 89 -10.72 -8.56 2.22
N TRP A 90 -10.27 -7.74 1.29
CA TRP A 90 -9.15 -8.05 0.42
C TRP A 90 -7.83 -8.16 1.18
N ILE A 91 -7.59 -7.28 2.17
CA ILE A 91 -6.43 -7.39 3.06
C ILE A 91 -6.48 -8.70 3.85
N SER A 92 -7.62 -9.02 4.48
CA SER A 92 -7.77 -10.26 5.25
C SER A 92 -7.54 -11.51 4.38
N LEU A 93 -8.00 -11.49 3.13
CA LEU A 93 -7.79 -12.57 2.16
C LEU A 93 -6.31 -12.75 1.81
N ASN A 94 -5.53 -11.68 1.83
CA ASN A 94 -4.15 -11.63 1.33
C ASN A 94 -3.11 -11.33 2.42
N ALA A 95 -3.48 -11.44 3.70
CA ALA A 95 -2.66 -10.95 4.80
C ALA A 95 -1.26 -11.57 4.82
N GLU A 96 -1.16 -12.88 4.62
CA GLU A 96 0.12 -13.59 4.58
C GLU A 96 1.02 -13.08 3.44
N THR A 97 0.50 -12.96 2.22
CA THR A 97 1.24 -12.44 1.06
C THR A 97 1.68 -10.98 1.26
N LEU A 98 0.78 -10.13 1.78
CA LEU A 98 1.09 -8.73 2.03
C LEU A 98 2.15 -8.54 3.12
N ILE A 99 2.11 -9.36 4.17
CA ILE A 99 3.12 -9.34 5.23
C ILE A 99 4.46 -9.90 4.75
N GLY A 100 4.48 -11.00 4.01
CA GLY A 100 5.72 -11.52 3.41
C GLY A 100 6.39 -10.52 2.48
N TYR A 101 5.61 -9.79 1.68
CA TYR A 101 6.12 -8.71 0.83
C TYR A 101 6.64 -7.52 1.67
N TRP A 102 5.88 -7.12 2.69
CA TRP A 102 6.30 -6.07 3.63
C TRP A 102 7.63 -6.40 4.31
N ASP A 103 7.79 -7.62 4.82
CA ASP A 103 9.00 -8.05 5.53
C ASP A 103 10.17 -8.40 4.58
N GLY A 104 9.95 -8.38 3.26
CA GLY A 104 10.97 -8.64 2.25
C GLY A 104 11.30 -10.12 2.05
N GLU A 105 10.39 -11.01 2.44
CA GLU A 105 10.51 -12.46 2.27
C GLU A 105 10.19 -12.89 0.84
N ILE A 106 9.33 -12.14 0.14
CA ILE A 106 8.95 -12.36 -1.24
C ILE A 106 9.10 -11.06 -2.05
N ASP A 107 9.41 -11.17 -3.34
CA ASP A 107 9.52 -10.01 -4.21
C ASP A 107 8.18 -9.59 -4.82
N THR A 108 8.18 -8.57 -5.68
CA THR A 108 6.95 -8.05 -6.30
C THR A 108 6.30 -9.07 -7.24
N ALA A 109 7.09 -9.89 -7.94
CA ALA A 109 6.56 -10.89 -8.86
C ALA A 109 5.89 -12.04 -8.09
N ASP A 110 6.52 -12.51 -7.02
CA ASP A 110 5.99 -13.52 -6.11
C ASP A 110 4.71 -13.01 -5.42
N MET A 111 4.72 -11.77 -4.93
CA MET A 111 3.54 -11.12 -4.37
C MET A 111 2.38 -11.11 -5.38
N ILE A 112 2.62 -10.66 -6.62
CA ILE A 112 1.57 -10.61 -7.66
C ILE A 112 1.00 -12.00 -7.94
N GLN A 113 1.81 -13.05 -7.90
CA GLN A 113 1.35 -14.43 -8.11
C GLN A 113 0.57 -14.98 -6.91
N GLY A 114 0.94 -14.60 -5.69
CA GLY A 114 0.28 -15.02 -4.46
C GLY A 114 -1.04 -14.30 -4.16
N LEU A 115 -1.22 -13.09 -4.70
CA LEU A 115 -2.42 -12.29 -4.46
C LEU A 115 -3.68 -12.93 -5.07
N GLN A 116 -4.71 -12.98 -4.23
CA GLN A 116 -6.08 -13.36 -4.57
C GLN A 116 -6.93 -12.12 -4.82
N ARG A 117 -7.81 -12.22 -5.83
CA ARG A 117 -8.79 -11.18 -6.16
C ARG A 117 -10.04 -11.34 -5.31
N LEU A 118 -10.68 -10.21 -5.00
CA LEU A 118 -12.03 -10.20 -4.45
C LEU A 118 -13.10 -10.51 -5.52
#